data_AF-A0A6N7F4Y5-F1
#
_entry.id   AF-A0A6N7F4Y5-F1
#
_cell.length_a   1.000
_cell.length_b   1.000
_cell.length_c   1.000
_cell.angle_alpha   90.00
_cell.angle_beta   90.00
_cell.angle_gamma   90.00
#
_symmetry.space_group_name_H-M   'P 1'
#
loop_
_entity.id
_entity.type
_entity.pdbx_description
1 polymer ?
#
loop_
_entity_poly.entity_id
_entity_poly.type
_entity_poly.pdbx_seq_one_letter_code
_entity_poly.pdbx_strand_id
1 'polypeptide(L)'
;MIAGFAAAGVLTLSVPAGAGAIGSSVLEIFDFQLRHAGGGAQLTLAGAGNPGGDITVIQGNSTAGIGVGLNGVNVAAASPAVPSALPPYGAIDLAQQCLGPGCSPFGENMYGSIGQVAPPTSTYVVGDMVMSGSMFDASALGGPAGGSTVRTRADVSIFSGTNDGSSSSSGGADVAARLTANQNMDVEFSFDFAMSLLAFLDTSEPDTSGNTQSATAWSLSIVQLSNPLNRLNYSPSELQQTINLSVDANIPLVDSGSLVSGIFTMLAGQTYQLSVNQQSRANATLFVPEPGMLALFGAGLLLVGFTTTYRRRSS
;
A
#
# COMPACT_ATOMS: atom_id res chain seq x y z
N MET A 1 67.46 21.54 15.91
CA MET A 1 66.45 20.66 15.26
C MET A 1 65.45 20.24 16.31
N ILE A 2 64.25 20.83 16.29
CA ILE A 2 63.08 20.33 17.02
C ILE A 2 61.94 20.41 16.00
N ALA A 3 61.46 19.24 15.57
CA ALA A 3 60.34 19.10 14.64
C ALA A 3 59.03 19.13 15.45
N GLY A 4 58.16 20.10 15.16
CA GLY A 4 56.79 20.13 15.67
C GLY A 4 55.88 19.32 14.76
N PHE A 5 55.27 18.26 15.30
CA PHE A 5 54.21 17.51 14.64
C PHE A 5 52.92 18.36 14.64
N ALA A 6 52.44 18.70 13.45
CA ALA A 6 51.11 19.26 13.26
C ALA A 6 50.08 18.11 13.23
N ALA A 7 49.18 18.08 14.21
CA ALA A 7 48.03 17.20 14.20
C ALA A 7 46.98 17.77 13.22
N ALA A 8 46.86 17.15 12.05
CA ALA A 8 45.75 17.40 11.14
C ALA A 8 44.50 16.70 11.70
N GLY A 9 43.58 17.49 12.26
CA GLY A 9 42.25 17.00 12.65
C GLY A 9 41.46 16.60 11.41
N VAL A 10 41.11 15.32 11.32
CA VAL A 10 40.16 14.79 10.35
C VAL A 10 38.78 15.34 10.71
N LEU A 11 38.26 16.26 9.91
CA LEU A 11 36.84 16.62 9.92
C LEU A 11 36.07 15.44 9.34
N THR A 12 35.54 14.58 10.21
CA THR A 12 34.47 13.65 9.83
C THR A 12 33.25 14.50 9.50
N LEU A 13 32.88 14.58 8.22
CA LEU A 13 31.57 15.07 7.79
C LEU A 13 30.52 14.12 8.38
N SER A 14 30.00 14.45 9.56
CA SER A 14 28.77 13.85 10.07
C SER A 14 27.67 14.19 9.07
N VAL A 15 27.12 13.18 8.40
CA VAL A 15 25.83 13.32 7.71
C VAL A 15 24.86 13.87 8.78
N PRO A 16 24.17 14.99 8.55
CA PRO A 16 23.17 15.46 9.51
C PRO A 16 22.17 14.32 9.71
N ALA A 17 22.05 13.84 10.94
CA ALA A 17 21.04 12.87 11.34
C ALA A 17 19.70 13.59 11.33
N GLY A 18 19.06 13.66 10.15
CA GLY A 18 17.79 14.36 10.01
C GLY A 18 16.64 13.50 10.50
N ALA A 19 15.72 14.11 11.25
CA ALA A 19 14.43 13.52 11.56
C ALA A 19 13.67 13.11 10.29
N GLY A 20 12.88 12.05 10.40
CA GLY A 20 12.16 11.48 9.26
C GLY A 20 11.02 10.56 9.66
N ALA A 21 10.08 10.37 8.74
CA ALA A 21 8.97 9.46 8.90
C ALA A 21 8.73 8.67 7.60
N ILE A 22 8.52 7.37 7.71
CA ILE A 22 8.17 6.49 6.59
C ILE A 22 6.94 5.68 6.97
N GLY A 23 5.95 5.67 6.09
CA GLY A 23 4.87 4.69 6.07
C GLY A 23 4.93 3.96 4.73
N SER A 24 5.00 2.64 4.74
CA SER A 24 4.94 1.81 3.54
C SER A 24 3.99 0.64 3.76
N SER A 25 3.14 0.39 2.77
CA SER A 25 2.18 -0.70 2.76
C SER A 25 2.15 -1.33 1.38
N VAL A 26 2.49 -2.61 1.32
CA VAL A 26 2.36 -3.46 0.13
C VAL A 26 1.52 -4.66 0.49
N LEU A 27 0.51 -4.93 -0.35
CA LEU A 27 -0.29 -6.15 -0.29
C LEU A 27 -0.35 -6.78 -1.67
N GLU A 28 0.04 -8.04 -1.74
CA GLU A 28 -0.07 -8.90 -2.90
C GLU A 28 -0.99 -10.06 -2.57
N ILE A 29 -2.00 -10.26 -3.39
CA ILE A 29 -2.84 -11.45 -3.43
C ILE A 29 -2.58 -12.11 -4.77
N PHE A 30 -2.21 -13.38 -4.78
CA PHE A 30 -1.91 -14.13 -6.00
C PHE A 30 -2.51 -15.53 -5.92
N ASP A 31 -2.61 -16.18 -7.07
CA ASP A 31 -3.31 -17.45 -7.24
C ASP A 31 -4.72 -17.45 -6.61
N PHE A 32 -5.40 -16.29 -6.67
CA PHE A 32 -6.76 -16.17 -6.16
C PHE A 32 -7.74 -16.90 -7.07
N GLN A 33 -8.47 -17.86 -6.49
CA GLN A 33 -9.30 -18.83 -7.18
C GLN A 33 -10.59 -19.10 -6.40
N LEU A 34 -11.67 -19.36 -7.13
CA LEU A 34 -12.87 -20.02 -6.61
C LEU A 34 -12.81 -21.47 -7.07
N ARG A 35 -12.86 -22.41 -6.13
CA ARG A 35 -12.68 -23.84 -6.40
C ARG A 35 -13.74 -24.68 -5.70
N HIS A 36 -13.87 -25.93 -6.14
CA HIS A 36 -14.64 -26.94 -5.42
C HIS A 36 -14.07 -27.12 -4.00
N ALA A 37 -14.94 -27.23 -3.01
CA ALA A 37 -14.56 -27.31 -1.59
C ALA A 37 -13.67 -28.52 -1.29
N GLY A 38 -12.83 -28.40 -0.26
CA GLY A 38 -11.93 -29.46 0.20
C GLY A 38 -10.69 -29.63 -0.67
N GLY A 39 -10.17 -28.53 -1.24
CA GLY A 39 -9.00 -28.56 -2.13
C GLY A 39 -9.31 -29.13 -3.52
N GLY A 40 -10.55 -29.06 -3.97
CA GLY A 40 -10.98 -29.50 -5.29
C GLY A 40 -10.45 -28.62 -6.42
N ALA A 41 -10.76 -29.01 -7.66
CA ALA A 41 -10.36 -28.25 -8.84
C ALA A 41 -10.98 -26.85 -8.85
N GLN A 42 -10.30 -25.92 -9.51
CA GLN A 42 -10.82 -24.59 -9.79
C GLN A 42 -12.12 -24.69 -10.61
N LEU A 43 -13.06 -23.77 -10.36
CA LEU A 43 -14.30 -23.74 -11.12
C LEU A 43 -14.07 -23.29 -12.56
N THR A 44 -14.72 -23.98 -13.48
CA THR A 44 -14.60 -23.76 -14.92
C THR A 44 -15.73 -22.88 -15.45
N LEU A 45 -15.42 -22.06 -16.44
CA LEU A 45 -16.43 -21.25 -17.12
C LEU A 45 -17.16 -22.02 -18.20
N ALA A 46 -18.48 -21.89 -18.20
CA ALA A 46 -19.34 -22.38 -19.26
C ALA A 46 -19.32 -21.44 -20.47
N GLY A 47 -19.30 -22.03 -21.67
CA GLY A 47 -19.33 -21.30 -22.93
C GLY A 47 -19.47 -22.24 -24.12
N ALA A 48 -19.43 -21.71 -25.35
CA ALA A 48 -19.62 -22.52 -26.56
C ALA A 48 -18.59 -23.66 -26.69
N GLY A 49 -17.35 -23.46 -26.21
CA GLY A 49 -16.31 -24.49 -26.15
C GLY A 49 -16.34 -25.38 -24.90
N ASN A 50 -17.15 -25.02 -23.89
CA ASN A 50 -17.29 -25.75 -22.64
C ASN A 50 -18.73 -25.67 -22.10
N PRO A 51 -19.71 -26.35 -22.72
CA PRO A 51 -21.11 -26.23 -22.30
C PRO A 51 -21.39 -26.82 -20.92
N GLY A 52 -20.47 -27.65 -20.39
CA GLY A 52 -20.58 -28.28 -19.06
C GLY A 52 -19.82 -27.56 -17.95
N GLY A 53 -19.36 -26.32 -18.17
CA GLY A 53 -18.65 -25.56 -17.14
C GLY A 53 -19.48 -25.32 -15.88
N ASP A 54 -18.81 -25.18 -14.74
CA ASP A 54 -19.44 -25.02 -13.42
C ASP A 54 -20.29 -23.74 -13.32
N ILE A 55 -19.80 -22.66 -13.94
CA ILE A 55 -20.35 -21.32 -13.78
C ILE A 55 -20.55 -20.64 -15.13
N THR A 56 -21.68 -19.95 -15.28
CA THR A 56 -21.89 -18.97 -16.36
C THR A 56 -21.74 -17.57 -15.80
N VAL A 57 -20.85 -16.74 -16.37
CA VAL A 57 -20.77 -15.33 -15.99
C VAL A 57 -21.76 -14.51 -16.81
N ILE A 58 -22.60 -13.74 -16.12
CA ILE A 58 -23.57 -12.81 -16.69
C ILE A 58 -22.94 -11.44 -16.95
N GLN A 59 -22.18 -10.93 -15.98
CA GLN A 59 -21.57 -9.60 -16.01
C GLN A 59 -20.50 -9.51 -14.94
N GLY A 60 -19.50 -8.65 -15.12
CA GLY A 60 -18.76 -8.11 -13.98
C GLY A 60 -17.90 -6.93 -14.37
N ASN A 61 -17.68 -6.05 -13.41
CA ASN A 61 -16.84 -4.88 -13.57
C ASN A 61 -15.74 -4.90 -12.51
N SER A 62 -14.53 -4.58 -12.93
CA SER A 62 -13.44 -4.28 -12.01
C SER A 62 -13.19 -2.77 -12.02
N THR A 63 -13.02 -2.20 -10.83
CA THR A 63 -12.52 -0.83 -10.65
C THR A 63 -11.29 -0.88 -9.76
N ALA A 64 -10.48 0.17 -9.87
CA ALA A 64 -9.33 0.36 -9.02
C ALA A 64 -8.99 1.84 -8.91
N GLY A 65 -8.19 2.18 -7.90
CA GLY A 65 -7.86 3.56 -7.59
C GLY A 65 -6.51 3.71 -6.90
N ILE A 66 -5.86 4.83 -7.18
CA ILE A 66 -4.65 5.30 -6.52
C ILE A 66 -4.93 6.75 -6.10
N GLY A 67 -4.59 7.10 -4.87
CA GLY A 67 -4.64 8.47 -4.38
C GLY A 67 -3.38 8.76 -3.58
N VAL A 68 -2.64 9.79 -3.96
CA VAL A 68 -1.46 10.26 -3.23
C VAL A 68 -1.58 11.76 -2.96
N GLY A 69 -1.10 12.17 -1.80
CA GLY A 69 -1.14 13.56 -1.35
C GLY A 69 0.14 13.93 -0.61
N LEU A 70 0.70 15.11 -0.92
CA LEU A 70 1.89 15.65 -0.27
C LEU A 70 1.73 17.15 -0.08
N ASN A 71 1.78 17.64 1.17
CA ASN A 71 1.71 19.06 1.52
C ASN A 71 0.52 19.79 0.87
N GLY A 72 -0.67 19.18 0.92
CA GLY A 72 -1.89 19.71 0.31
C GLY A 72 -2.02 19.55 -1.21
N VAL A 73 -0.97 19.09 -1.92
CA VAL A 73 -1.05 18.70 -3.34
C VAL A 73 -1.55 17.27 -3.41
N ASN A 74 -2.61 17.02 -4.17
CA ASN A 74 -3.21 15.70 -4.33
C ASN A 74 -3.26 15.32 -5.80
N VAL A 75 -2.86 14.08 -6.12
CA VAL A 75 -3.08 13.46 -7.43
C VAL A 75 -3.72 12.10 -7.22
N ALA A 76 -4.65 11.76 -8.12
CA ALA A 76 -5.36 10.50 -8.06
C ALA A 76 -5.50 9.93 -9.48
N ALA A 77 -5.40 8.62 -9.57
CA ALA A 77 -5.74 7.86 -10.76
C ALA A 77 -6.86 6.88 -10.38
N ALA A 78 -7.81 6.69 -11.27
CA ALA A 78 -8.84 5.68 -11.11
C ALA A 78 -9.11 5.05 -12.46
N SER A 79 -9.37 3.74 -12.47
CA SER A 79 -9.86 3.11 -13.69
C SER A 79 -11.34 3.43 -13.86
N PRO A 80 -11.83 3.65 -15.09
CA PRO A 80 -13.25 3.46 -15.34
C PRO A 80 -13.63 2.02 -15.00
N ALA A 81 -14.91 1.76 -14.69
CA ALA A 81 -15.39 0.40 -14.57
C ALA A 81 -15.08 -0.37 -15.85
N VAL A 82 -14.18 -1.36 -15.75
CA VAL A 82 -13.76 -2.19 -16.89
C VAL A 82 -14.79 -3.32 -17.01
N PRO A 83 -15.73 -3.27 -17.98
CA PRO A 83 -16.70 -4.33 -18.16
C PRO A 83 -15.94 -5.53 -18.72
N SER A 84 -16.01 -6.65 -18.02
CA SER A 84 -15.43 -7.91 -18.49
C SER A 84 -16.55 -8.92 -18.68
N ALA A 85 -16.60 -9.54 -19.86
CA ALA A 85 -17.48 -10.69 -20.12
C ALA A 85 -17.03 -11.94 -19.34
N LEU A 86 -15.83 -11.88 -18.77
CA LEU A 86 -15.19 -12.87 -17.93
C LEU A 86 -14.63 -12.07 -16.74
N PRO A 87 -15.27 -12.02 -15.57
CA PRO A 87 -14.78 -11.38 -14.36
C PRO A 87 -14.24 -12.43 -13.36
N PRO A 88 -13.19 -12.11 -12.59
CA PRO A 88 -12.40 -10.89 -12.64
C PRO A 88 -11.27 -11.03 -13.68
N TYR A 89 -11.49 -10.70 -14.96
CA TYR A 89 -10.47 -10.78 -16.03
C TYR A 89 -10.14 -9.40 -16.64
N GLY A 90 -10.34 -8.30 -15.91
CA GLY A 90 -9.76 -7.02 -16.32
C GLY A 90 -8.29 -6.96 -15.91
N ALA A 91 -7.36 -6.94 -16.87
CA ALA A 91 -6.03 -6.43 -16.59
C ALA A 91 -6.16 -4.93 -16.33
N ILE A 92 -6.09 -4.53 -15.07
CA ILE A 92 -6.08 -3.12 -14.67
C ILE A 92 -4.67 -2.84 -14.21
N ASP A 93 -3.98 -1.98 -14.95
CA ASP A 93 -2.68 -1.45 -14.58
C ASP A 93 -2.85 0.07 -14.56
N LEU A 94 -2.86 0.65 -13.37
CA LEU A 94 -2.98 2.10 -13.22
C LEU A 94 -1.59 2.68 -13.11
N ALA A 95 -1.27 3.60 -14.03
CA ALA A 95 -0.03 4.35 -14.00
C ALA A 95 0.28 4.84 -12.57
N GLN A 96 1.47 4.49 -12.08
CA GLN A 96 1.95 4.88 -10.76
C GLN A 96 1.76 6.38 -10.55
N GLN A 97 1.23 6.73 -9.39
CA GLN A 97 1.13 8.11 -8.96
C GLN A 97 2.27 8.40 -8.00
N CYS A 98 3.01 9.47 -8.26
CA CYS A 98 4.10 9.88 -7.39
C CYS A 98 4.23 11.39 -7.28
N LEU A 99 4.48 11.88 -6.07
CA LEU A 99 4.78 13.29 -5.79
C LEU A 99 6.06 13.39 -4.97
N GLY A 100 6.89 14.38 -5.27
CA GLY A 100 8.11 14.71 -4.54
C GLY A 100 9.41 14.29 -5.25
N PRO A 101 10.56 14.84 -4.85
CA PRO A 101 11.85 14.56 -5.48
C PRO A 101 12.33 13.11 -5.30
N GLY A 102 11.79 12.38 -4.31
CA GLY A 102 12.15 10.99 -4.01
C GLY A 102 11.45 9.93 -4.86
N CYS A 103 10.73 10.32 -5.92
CA CYS A 103 10.00 9.39 -6.80
C CYS A 103 10.89 8.53 -7.71
N SER A 104 12.10 8.99 -8.04
CA SER A 104 12.96 8.35 -9.04
C SER A 104 13.35 6.87 -8.82
N PRO A 105 13.48 6.32 -7.60
CA PRO A 105 13.85 4.92 -7.41
C PRO A 105 12.67 3.95 -7.56
N PHE A 106 11.43 4.46 -7.62
CA PHE A 106 10.24 3.63 -7.83
C PHE A 106 9.92 3.63 -9.33
N GLY A 107 10.12 2.48 -9.96
CA GLY A 107 9.55 2.19 -11.27
C GLY A 107 8.10 1.74 -11.14
N GLU A 108 7.38 1.83 -12.25
CA GLU A 108 6.06 1.22 -12.41
C GLU A 108 6.11 -0.28 -12.02
N ASN A 109 5.06 -0.77 -11.37
CA ASN A 109 4.88 -2.19 -11.06
C ASN A 109 5.98 -2.78 -10.15
N MET A 110 6.57 -1.93 -9.30
CA MET A 110 7.54 -2.37 -8.29
C MET A 110 6.87 -2.59 -6.94
N TYR A 111 6.73 -3.85 -6.53
CA TYR A 111 6.08 -4.24 -5.26
C TYR A 111 7.05 -4.80 -4.22
N GLY A 112 8.36 -4.64 -4.43
CA GLY A 112 9.35 -5.00 -3.42
C GLY A 112 9.22 -4.15 -2.15
N SER A 113 9.40 -4.78 -0.99
CA SER A 113 9.42 -4.11 0.32
C SER A 113 10.45 -2.97 0.34
N ILE A 114 10.09 -1.85 0.97
CA ILE A 114 11.07 -0.84 1.36
C ILE A 114 11.86 -1.41 2.54
N GLY A 115 12.94 -2.12 2.24
CA GLY A 115 13.89 -2.50 3.26
C GLY A 115 14.72 -1.28 3.64
N GLN A 116 14.38 -0.55 4.71
CA GLN A 116 15.42 0.28 5.33
C GLN A 116 15.24 0.57 6.84
N VAL A 117 16.40 0.61 7.48
CA VAL A 117 16.67 0.83 8.92
C VAL A 117 17.29 2.23 9.15
N ALA A 118 17.40 3.04 8.10
CA ALA A 118 17.99 4.39 8.15
C ALA A 118 16.92 5.46 7.90
N PRO A 119 17.11 6.69 8.43
CA PRO A 119 16.21 7.81 8.16
C PRO A 119 16.05 8.06 6.66
N PRO A 120 14.84 8.45 6.20
CA PRO A 120 14.61 8.79 4.81
C PRO A 120 15.54 9.92 4.37
N THR A 121 15.94 9.94 3.10
CA THR A 121 16.81 10.99 2.53
C THR A 121 16.07 11.93 1.59
N SER A 122 14.79 11.67 1.32
CA SER A 122 13.95 12.47 0.44
C SER A 122 12.48 12.37 0.85
N THR A 123 11.74 13.44 0.56
CA THR A 123 10.29 13.49 0.75
C THR A 123 9.59 13.04 -0.52
N TYR A 124 8.73 12.04 -0.42
CA TYR A 124 7.90 11.56 -1.53
C TYR A 124 6.65 10.82 -1.04
N VAL A 125 5.67 10.69 -1.93
CA VAL A 125 4.55 9.76 -1.80
C VAL A 125 4.39 8.99 -3.10
N VAL A 126 4.18 7.68 -2.99
CA VAL A 126 4.04 6.75 -4.14
C VAL A 126 2.79 5.91 -3.93
N GLY A 127 2.01 5.72 -4.97
CA GLY A 127 0.92 4.76 -5.03
C GLY A 127 0.96 4.01 -6.35
N ASP A 128 0.79 2.70 -6.30
CA ASP A 128 0.88 1.81 -7.45
C ASP A 128 -0.10 0.64 -7.27
N MET A 129 -0.67 0.15 -8.35
CA MET A 129 -1.50 -1.05 -8.33
C MET A 129 -1.56 -1.74 -9.69
N VAL A 130 -1.62 -3.07 -9.65
CA VAL A 130 -1.89 -3.90 -10.82
C VAL A 130 -2.81 -5.06 -10.47
N MET A 131 -3.70 -5.40 -11.38
CA MET A 131 -4.61 -6.53 -11.34
C MET A 131 -4.49 -7.30 -12.65
N SER A 132 -4.39 -8.62 -12.58
CA SER A 132 -4.32 -9.50 -13.75
C SER A 132 -4.79 -10.92 -13.44
N GLY A 133 -4.94 -11.75 -14.47
CA GLY A 133 -5.33 -13.16 -14.34
C GLY A 133 -6.83 -13.37 -14.18
N SER A 134 -7.23 -14.50 -13.59
CA SER A 134 -8.64 -14.82 -13.34
C SER A 134 -8.90 -15.75 -12.16
N MET A 135 -9.99 -15.51 -11.45
CA MET A 135 -10.50 -16.40 -10.41
C MET A 135 -11.13 -17.70 -10.93
N PHE A 136 -11.45 -17.82 -12.22
CA PHE A 136 -12.02 -19.04 -12.84
C PHE A 136 -11.11 -19.60 -13.93
N ASP A 137 -11.20 -20.91 -14.16
CA ASP A 137 -10.54 -21.55 -15.29
C ASP A 137 -11.35 -21.31 -16.58
N ALA A 138 -10.75 -20.57 -17.52
CA ALA A 138 -11.30 -20.33 -18.85
C ALA A 138 -10.47 -21.00 -19.96
N SER A 139 -9.56 -21.91 -19.62
CA SER A 139 -8.67 -22.58 -20.59
C SER A 139 -9.44 -23.27 -21.73
N ALA A 140 -10.55 -23.91 -21.41
CA ALA A 140 -11.44 -24.55 -22.39
C ALA A 140 -12.14 -23.57 -23.35
N LEU A 141 -12.10 -22.27 -23.06
CA LEU A 141 -12.60 -21.17 -23.90
C LEU A 141 -11.46 -20.40 -24.59
N GLY A 142 -10.22 -20.89 -24.50
CA GLY A 142 -9.02 -20.18 -24.98
C GLY A 142 -8.58 -19.02 -24.09
N GLY A 143 -9.10 -18.94 -22.85
CA GLY A 143 -8.72 -17.97 -21.84
C GLY A 143 -7.60 -18.46 -20.90
N PRO A 144 -7.23 -17.66 -19.88
CA PRO A 144 -6.23 -18.06 -18.89
C PRO A 144 -6.71 -19.25 -18.03
N ALA A 145 -5.75 -20.07 -17.60
CA ALA A 145 -5.98 -21.28 -16.80
C ALA A 145 -6.33 -21.00 -15.32
N GLY A 146 -6.85 -19.82 -15.01
CA GLY A 146 -7.16 -19.40 -13.64
C GLY A 146 -5.95 -18.94 -12.81
N GLY A 147 -6.20 -18.48 -11.58
CA GLY A 147 -5.28 -17.71 -10.74
C GLY A 147 -5.30 -16.22 -11.10
N SER A 148 -5.94 -15.38 -10.29
CA SER A 148 -5.82 -13.91 -10.40
C SER A 148 -4.81 -13.36 -9.40
N THR A 149 -4.15 -12.27 -9.80
CA THR A 149 -3.20 -11.53 -8.98
C THR A 149 -3.63 -10.08 -8.86
N VAL A 150 -3.59 -9.53 -7.64
CA VAL A 150 -3.81 -8.12 -7.33
C VAL A 150 -2.69 -7.65 -6.42
N ARG A 151 -2.00 -6.58 -6.83
CA ARG A 151 -0.94 -5.96 -6.05
C ARG A 151 -1.29 -4.51 -5.83
N THR A 152 -1.10 -4.05 -4.59
CA THR A 152 -1.31 -2.66 -4.18
C THR A 152 -0.11 -2.20 -3.37
N ARG A 153 0.34 -0.98 -3.63
CA ARG A 153 1.44 -0.32 -2.92
C ARG A 153 1.05 1.10 -2.55
N ALA A 154 1.36 1.50 -1.34
CA ALA A 154 1.19 2.86 -0.84
C ALA A 154 2.37 3.21 0.07
N ASP A 155 3.15 4.21 -0.33
CA ASP A 155 4.30 4.68 0.43
C ASP A 155 4.25 6.19 0.66
N VAL A 156 4.75 6.59 1.82
CA VAL A 156 5.02 7.96 2.21
C VAL A 156 6.38 7.98 2.87
N SER A 157 7.24 8.89 2.43
CA SER A 157 8.53 9.18 3.05
C SER A 157 8.62 10.67 3.25
N ILE A 158 8.97 11.11 4.44
CA ILE A 158 9.15 12.51 4.80
C ILE A 158 10.52 12.66 5.41
N PHE A 159 11.33 13.51 4.79
CA PHE A 159 12.64 13.87 5.28
C PHE A 159 12.69 15.36 5.59
N SER A 160 12.98 15.70 6.86
CA SER A 160 13.15 17.06 7.36
C SER A 160 11.96 18.01 7.17
N GLY A 161 11.97 19.14 7.89
CA GLY A 161 10.95 20.19 7.79
C GLY A 161 9.57 19.80 8.31
N THR A 162 8.60 20.69 8.10
CA THR A 162 7.19 20.41 8.37
C THR A 162 6.52 19.93 7.10
N ASN A 163 6.15 18.66 7.07
CA ASN A 163 5.52 18.04 5.91
C ASN A 163 4.46 17.02 6.35
N ASP A 164 3.47 16.84 5.49
CA ASP A 164 2.43 15.81 5.61
C ASP A 164 2.28 15.07 4.28
N GLY A 165 2.12 13.75 4.36
CA GLY A 165 2.01 12.88 3.21
C GLY A 165 1.00 11.77 3.46
N SER A 166 0.26 11.44 2.42
CA SER A 166 -0.68 10.33 2.39
C SER A 166 -0.56 9.58 1.06
N SER A 167 -0.73 8.27 1.12
CA SER A 167 -0.81 7.42 -0.05
C SER A 167 -1.82 6.32 0.19
N SER A 168 -2.55 5.98 -0.85
CA SER A 168 -3.50 4.89 -0.89
C SER A 168 -3.54 4.28 -2.27
N SER A 169 -3.67 2.97 -2.30
CA SER A 169 -4.00 2.23 -3.51
C SER A 169 -5.01 1.17 -3.15
N SER A 170 -6.00 0.99 -4.02
CA SER A 170 -7.02 -0.01 -3.86
C SER A 170 -7.18 -0.78 -5.15
N GLY A 171 -7.07 -2.09 -5.02
CA GLY A 171 -7.43 -3.05 -6.04
C GLY A 171 -8.81 -3.59 -5.71
N GLY A 172 -9.77 -3.37 -6.60
CA GLY A 172 -11.12 -3.89 -6.39
C GLY A 172 -11.98 -3.00 -5.50
N ALA A 173 -13.04 -2.47 -6.10
CA ALA A 173 -14.35 -2.41 -5.47
C ALA A 173 -15.44 -2.32 -6.55
N ASP A 174 -16.51 -3.10 -6.38
CA ASP A 174 -17.85 -3.02 -6.98
C ASP A 174 -17.93 -2.76 -8.51
N VAL A 175 -18.30 -3.74 -9.33
CA VAL A 175 -19.63 -4.36 -9.33
C VAL A 175 -19.52 -5.85 -9.69
N ALA A 176 -19.89 -6.68 -8.71
CA ALA A 176 -20.58 -7.95 -8.87
C ALA A 176 -20.19 -8.72 -10.14
N ALA A 177 -19.16 -9.58 -10.05
CA ALA A 177 -19.16 -10.73 -10.94
C ALA A 177 -20.48 -11.47 -10.65
N ARG A 178 -21.45 -11.28 -11.53
CA ARG A 178 -22.76 -11.90 -11.48
C ARG A 178 -22.62 -13.20 -12.20
N LEU A 179 -22.83 -14.26 -11.45
CA LEU A 179 -22.52 -15.58 -11.90
C LEU A 179 -23.67 -16.52 -11.56
N THR A 180 -24.00 -17.39 -12.50
CA THR A 180 -24.99 -18.44 -12.32
C THR A 180 -24.28 -19.76 -12.13
N ALA A 181 -24.60 -20.45 -11.05
CA ALA A 181 -24.15 -21.82 -10.86
C ALA A 181 -24.93 -22.73 -11.82
N ASN A 182 -24.22 -23.53 -12.62
CA ASN A 182 -24.86 -24.47 -13.53
C ASN A 182 -25.21 -25.80 -12.85
N GLN A 183 -24.64 -26.04 -11.68
CA GLN A 183 -24.86 -27.23 -10.85
C GLN A 183 -24.83 -26.89 -9.36
N ASN A 184 -25.32 -27.81 -8.53
CA ASN A 184 -25.15 -27.71 -7.08
C ASN A 184 -23.70 -28.04 -6.74
N MET A 185 -23.04 -27.17 -5.99
CA MET A 185 -21.63 -27.33 -5.66
C MET A 185 -21.31 -26.64 -4.33
N ASP A 186 -20.41 -27.25 -3.58
CA ASP A 186 -19.78 -26.62 -2.42
C ASP A 186 -18.47 -26.01 -2.90
N VAL A 187 -18.27 -24.74 -2.58
CA VAL A 187 -17.14 -23.94 -3.09
C VAL A 187 -16.38 -23.28 -1.95
N GLU A 188 -15.11 -22.97 -2.19
CA GLU A 188 -14.27 -22.19 -1.29
C GLU A 188 -13.34 -21.29 -2.10
N PHE A 189 -12.98 -20.15 -1.53
CA PHE A 189 -11.97 -19.27 -2.10
C PHE A 189 -10.61 -19.66 -1.56
N SER A 190 -9.61 -19.70 -2.43
CA SER A 190 -8.23 -19.99 -2.08
C SER A 190 -7.33 -18.95 -2.71
N PHE A 191 -6.30 -18.53 -1.98
CA PHE A 191 -5.29 -17.62 -2.50
C PHE A 191 -4.04 -17.66 -1.63
N ASP A 192 -2.96 -17.22 -2.23
CA ASP A 192 -1.73 -16.91 -1.53
C ASP A 192 -1.60 -15.40 -1.36
N PHE A 193 -0.87 -15.00 -0.32
CA PHE A 193 -0.64 -13.60 -0.02
C PHE A 193 0.82 -13.35 0.34
N ALA A 194 1.27 -12.14 0.04
CA ALA A 194 2.47 -11.55 0.58
C ALA A 194 2.16 -10.11 1.00
N MET A 195 2.59 -9.74 2.20
CA MET A 195 2.33 -8.44 2.79
C MET A 195 3.61 -7.88 3.40
N SER A 196 3.83 -6.58 3.19
CA SER A 196 4.88 -5.84 3.85
C SER A 196 4.33 -4.50 4.33
N LEU A 197 4.38 -4.28 5.63
CA LEU A 197 4.15 -2.99 6.26
C LEU A 197 5.45 -2.51 6.90
N LEU A 198 5.71 -1.22 6.80
CA LEU A 198 6.78 -0.55 7.52
C LEU A 198 6.24 0.75 8.09
N ALA A 199 6.41 0.94 9.39
CA ALA A 199 6.27 2.25 10.01
C ALA A 199 7.62 2.61 10.63
N PHE A 200 8.19 3.73 10.23
CA PHE A 200 9.42 4.28 10.78
C PHE A 200 9.19 5.74 11.19
N LEU A 201 9.62 6.09 12.39
CA LEU A 201 9.63 7.46 12.86
C LEU A 201 10.96 7.72 13.59
N ASP A 202 11.59 8.82 13.23
CA ASP A 202 12.78 9.36 13.86
C ASP A 202 12.53 10.86 14.14
N THR A 203 12.45 11.20 15.42
CA THR A 203 12.30 12.54 15.98
C THR A 203 13.54 12.94 16.80
N SER A 204 14.70 12.39 16.47
CA SER A 204 15.96 12.63 17.19
C SER A 204 16.42 14.10 17.16
N GLU A 205 15.89 14.91 16.24
CA GLU A 205 16.08 16.36 16.23
C GLU A 205 15.26 17.05 17.34
N PRO A 206 15.84 18.00 18.10
CA PRO A 206 15.13 18.69 19.18
C PRO A 206 13.79 19.29 18.76
N ASP A 207 12.80 19.18 19.65
CA ASP A 207 11.44 19.69 19.46
C ASP A 207 10.71 19.15 18.21
N THR A 208 11.21 18.04 17.64
CA THR A 208 10.55 17.35 16.53
C THR A 208 9.43 16.46 17.02
N SER A 209 8.34 16.40 16.27
CA SER A 209 7.26 15.44 16.48
C SER A 209 6.75 14.91 15.16
N GLY A 210 6.12 13.74 15.17
CA GLY A 210 5.55 13.16 13.96
C GLY A 210 4.66 11.98 14.26
N ASN A 211 3.97 11.52 13.22
CA ASN A 211 3.23 10.28 13.24
C ASN A 211 3.44 9.56 11.91
N THR A 212 3.48 8.24 11.93
CA THR A 212 3.45 7.43 10.72
C THR A 212 2.48 6.28 10.88
N GLN A 213 1.82 5.91 9.79
CA GLN A 213 0.88 4.82 9.73
C GLN A 213 1.07 4.04 8.44
N SER A 214 0.97 2.72 8.55
CA SER A 214 0.91 1.79 7.43
C SER A 214 -0.17 0.77 7.69
N ALA A 215 -1.05 0.55 6.71
CA ALA A 215 -2.18 -0.35 6.86
C ALA A 215 -2.50 -1.11 5.59
N THR A 216 -3.02 -2.32 5.76
CA THR A 216 -3.62 -3.14 4.72
C THR A 216 -5.07 -3.46 5.10
N ALA A 217 -5.90 -3.62 4.09
CA ALA A 217 -7.23 -4.17 4.27
C ALA A 217 -7.60 -5.08 3.10
N TRP A 218 -8.28 -6.19 3.41
CA TRP A 218 -8.81 -7.11 2.44
C TRP A 218 -10.16 -7.71 2.91
N SER A 219 -11.10 -7.82 1.97
CA SER A 219 -12.37 -8.50 2.22
C SER A 219 -12.97 -9.08 0.94
N LEU A 220 -13.80 -10.10 1.16
CA LEU A 220 -14.52 -10.84 0.14
C LEU A 220 -15.95 -11.08 0.61
N SER A 221 -16.89 -11.02 -0.32
CA SER A 221 -18.23 -11.54 -0.11
C SER A 221 -18.79 -12.21 -1.35
N ILE A 222 -19.55 -13.28 -1.15
CA ILE A 222 -20.44 -13.87 -2.15
C ILE A 222 -21.85 -13.92 -1.58
N VAL A 223 -22.83 -13.43 -2.33
CA VAL A 223 -24.23 -13.37 -1.90
C VAL A 223 -25.14 -13.90 -2.99
N GLN A 224 -26.11 -14.74 -2.61
CA GLN A 224 -27.18 -15.15 -3.51
C GLN A 224 -28.17 -13.99 -3.71
N LEU A 225 -28.42 -13.61 -4.96
CA LEU A 225 -29.28 -12.45 -5.25
C LEU A 225 -30.75 -12.67 -4.90
N SER A 226 -31.25 -13.90 -5.08
CA SER A 226 -32.64 -14.26 -4.75
C SER A 226 -32.87 -14.46 -3.25
N ASN A 227 -31.81 -14.73 -2.47
CA ASN A 227 -31.86 -14.87 -1.02
C ASN A 227 -30.60 -14.26 -0.39
N PRO A 228 -30.61 -12.95 -0.09
CA PRO A 228 -29.44 -12.27 0.45
C PRO A 228 -28.98 -12.77 1.83
N LEU A 229 -29.76 -13.60 2.52
CA LEU A 229 -29.33 -14.25 3.76
C LEU A 229 -28.35 -15.39 3.49
N ASN A 230 -28.39 -15.99 2.30
CA ASN A 230 -27.36 -16.93 1.87
C ASN A 230 -26.15 -16.16 1.34
N ARG A 231 -25.18 -15.96 2.22
CA ARG A 231 -23.93 -15.25 1.92
C ARG A 231 -22.75 -15.83 2.69
N LEU A 232 -21.57 -15.67 2.11
CA LEU A 232 -20.30 -15.80 2.81
C LEU A 232 -19.63 -14.43 2.81
N ASN A 233 -19.14 -14.02 3.97
CA ASN A 233 -18.23 -12.88 4.11
C ASN A 233 -16.91 -13.42 4.67
N TYR A 234 -15.79 -13.03 4.06
CA TYR A 234 -14.47 -13.47 4.47
C TYR A 234 -13.52 -12.28 4.52
N SER A 235 -12.95 -12.02 5.69
CA SER A 235 -11.97 -10.96 5.93
C SER A 235 -10.98 -11.48 6.98
N PRO A 236 -9.94 -12.21 6.55
CA PRO A 236 -8.96 -12.80 7.45
C PRO A 236 -8.19 -11.70 8.18
N SER A 237 -8.00 -11.86 9.48
CA SER A 237 -7.30 -10.88 10.33
C SER A 237 -5.86 -10.65 9.92
N GLU A 238 -5.23 -11.66 9.33
CA GLU A 238 -3.87 -11.68 8.81
C GLU A 238 -3.66 -10.58 7.76
N LEU A 239 -4.71 -10.24 6.99
CA LEU A 239 -4.67 -9.18 5.97
C LEU A 239 -5.23 -7.84 6.43
N GLN A 240 -5.70 -7.75 7.68
CA GLN A 240 -6.32 -6.57 8.28
C GLN A 240 -5.34 -5.93 9.28
N GLN A 241 -4.17 -5.51 8.79
CA GLN A 241 -3.08 -5.05 9.63
C GLN A 241 -2.95 -3.53 9.63
N THR A 242 -2.57 -2.96 10.77
CA THR A 242 -2.27 -1.53 10.90
C THR A 242 -1.15 -1.34 11.91
N ILE A 243 -0.12 -0.61 11.50
CA ILE A 243 0.96 -0.14 12.35
C ILE A 243 0.83 1.38 12.43
N ASN A 244 0.88 1.94 13.64
CA ASN A 244 0.87 3.37 13.87
C ASN A 244 1.93 3.73 14.90
N LEU A 245 2.75 4.73 14.61
CA LEU A 245 3.84 5.19 15.47
C LEU A 245 3.78 6.69 15.67
N SER A 246 3.86 7.12 16.92
CA SER A 246 4.00 8.51 17.34
C SER A 246 5.25 8.75 18.21
N VAL A 247 6.13 7.75 18.27
CA VAL A 247 7.39 7.76 19.01
C VAL A 247 8.49 7.14 18.14
N ASP A 248 9.75 7.45 18.46
CA ASP A 248 10.90 6.93 17.74
C ASP A 248 10.93 5.41 17.74
N ALA A 249 10.70 4.84 16.57
CA ALA A 249 10.63 3.41 16.38
C ALA A 249 10.72 3.05 14.90
N ASN A 250 11.14 1.82 14.66
CA ASN A 250 11.10 1.18 13.37
C ASN A 250 10.41 -0.17 13.52
N ILE A 251 9.21 -0.29 12.98
CA ILE A 251 8.42 -1.51 13.03
C ILE A 251 8.16 -2.00 11.61
N PRO A 252 8.94 -2.98 11.13
CA PRO A 252 8.58 -3.76 9.97
C PRO A 252 7.64 -4.90 10.36
N LEU A 253 6.64 -5.17 9.52
CA LEU A 253 5.84 -6.39 9.54
C LEU A 253 5.89 -6.97 8.13
N VAL A 254 6.35 -8.21 8.03
CA VAL A 254 6.32 -8.98 6.80
C VAL A 254 5.61 -10.28 7.09
N ASP A 255 4.63 -10.61 6.27
CA ASP A 255 3.87 -11.85 6.40
C ASP A 255 3.56 -12.42 5.02
N SER A 256 3.43 -13.72 4.94
CA SER A 256 3.09 -14.43 3.71
C SER A 256 2.53 -15.80 4.03
N GLY A 257 1.60 -16.27 3.22
CA GLY A 257 1.04 -17.60 3.39
C GLY A 257 -0.09 -17.87 2.41
N SER A 258 -0.85 -18.92 2.73
CA SER A 258 -2.01 -19.35 1.96
C SER A 258 -3.24 -19.29 2.83
N LEU A 259 -4.34 -18.79 2.29
CA LEU A 259 -5.61 -18.65 2.99
C LEU A 259 -6.73 -19.32 2.19
N VAL A 260 -7.66 -19.93 2.93
CA VAL A 260 -8.84 -20.59 2.38
C VAL A 260 -10.07 -20.12 3.17
N SER A 261 -11.13 -19.75 2.46
CA SER A 261 -12.38 -19.34 3.10
C SER A 261 -13.13 -20.52 3.71
N GLY A 262 -14.20 -20.24 4.45
CA GLY A 262 -15.21 -21.26 4.74
C GLY A 262 -15.90 -21.76 3.47
N ILE A 263 -16.52 -22.95 3.58
CA ILE A 263 -17.29 -23.56 2.49
C ILE A 263 -18.62 -22.81 2.30
N PHE A 264 -18.98 -22.57 1.04
CA PHE A 264 -20.24 -21.96 0.63
C PHE A 264 -20.96 -22.85 -0.39
N THR A 265 -22.24 -23.16 -0.16
CA THR A 265 -23.03 -23.96 -1.11
C THR A 265 -23.70 -23.08 -2.15
N MET A 266 -23.35 -23.33 -3.41
CA MET A 266 -24.01 -22.76 -4.58
C MET A 266 -25.04 -23.74 -5.13
N LEU A 267 -26.22 -23.23 -5.46
CA LEU A 267 -27.35 -23.99 -5.97
C LEU A 267 -27.53 -23.74 -7.46
N ALA A 268 -27.79 -24.80 -8.21
CA ALA A 268 -28.00 -24.75 -9.65
C ALA A 268 -29.10 -23.74 -10.04
N GLY A 269 -28.84 -22.98 -11.09
CA GLY A 269 -29.73 -21.95 -11.63
C GLY A 269 -29.85 -20.68 -10.78
N GLN A 270 -29.19 -20.61 -9.61
CA GLN A 270 -29.18 -19.40 -8.80
C GLN A 270 -28.09 -18.44 -9.24
N THR A 271 -28.38 -17.14 -9.13
CA THR A 271 -27.42 -16.07 -9.43
C THR A 271 -26.80 -15.53 -8.14
N TYR A 272 -25.50 -15.35 -8.18
CA TYR A 272 -24.68 -14.85 -7.09
C TYR A 272 -23.96 -13.58 -7.51
N GLN A 273 -23.69 -12.72 -6.53
CA GLN A 273 -22.85 -11.54 -6.67
C GLN A 273 -21.61 -11.73 -5.81
N LEU A 274 -20.45 -11.60 -6.44
CA LEU A 274 -19.13 -11.61 -5.82
C LEU A 274 -18.59 -10.18 -5.72
N SER A 275 -18.07 -9.81 -4.55
CA SER A 275 -17.33 -8.56 -4.33
C SER A 275 -16.02 -8.85 -3.60
N VAL A 276 -14.92 -8.30 -4.11
CA VAL A 276 -13.58 -8.33 -3.49
C VAL A 276 -13.11 -6.89 -3.32
N ASN A 277 -12.51 -6.59 -2.18
CA ASN A 277 -11.89 -5.31 -1.89
C ASN A 277 -10.51 -5.53 -1.31
N GLN A 278 -9.51 -4.88 -1.88
CA GLN A 278 -8.14 -4.87 -1.40
C GLN A 278 -7.65 -3.42 -1.32
N GLN A 279 -6.93 -3.10 -0.25
CA GLN A 279 -6.40 -1.76 -0.06
C GLN A 279 -5.06 -1.76 0.69
N SER A 280 -4.16 -0.90 0.23
CA SER A 280 -2.95 -0.48 0.93
C SER A 280 -3.06 1.02 1.25
N ARG A 281 -2.64 1.41 2.45
CA ARG A 281 -2.62 2.80 2.90
C ARG A 281 -1.32 3.10 3.65
N ALA A 282 -0.79 4.29 3.45
CA ALA A 282 0.31 4.84 4.21
C ALA A 282 0.08 6.32 4.48
N ASN A 283 0.41 6.79 5.67
CA ASN A 283 0.38 8.20 6.04
C ASN A 283 1.63 8.52 6.86
N ALA A 284 2.17 9.73 6.69
CA ALA A 284 3.17 10.24 7.60
C ALA A 284 3.00 11.75 7.78
N THR A 285 3.34 12.23 8.97
CA THR A 285 3.46 13.63 9.29
C THR A 285 4.73 13.84 10.10
N LEU A 286 5.45 14.90 9.79
CA LEU A 286 6.63 15.30 10.54
C LEU A 286 6.60 16.82 10.73
N PHE A 287 6.89 17.25 11.94
CA PHE A 287 7.01 18.64 12.32
C PHE A 287 8.40 18.84 12.92
N VAL A 288 9.29 19.45 12.14
CA VAL A 288 10.61 19.90 12.59
C VAL A 288 10.57 21.43 12.72
N PRO A 289 10.75 21.99 13.93
CA PRO A 289 10.82 23.44 14.11
C PRO A 289 12.00 24.04 13.33
N GLU A 290 11.77 25.18 12.67
CA GLU A 290 12.87 25.91 12.04
C GLU A 290 13.85 26.42 13.11
N PRO A 291 15.18 26.31 12.91
CA PRO A 291 16.20 26.78 13.87
C PRO A 291 16.25 28.32 14.07
N GLY A 292 15.22 29.07 13.64
CA GLY A 292 15.20 30.52 13.55
C GLY A 292 15.36 31.29 14.87
N MET A 293 15.01 30.69 16.02
CA MET A 293 15.05 31.42 17.30
C MET A 293 16.40 31.38 18.02
N LEU A 294 17.19 30.30 17.86
CA LEU A 294 18.52 30.20 18.48
C LEU A 294 19.58 31.06 17.76
N ALA A 295 19.49 31.18 16.43
CA ALA A 295 20.38 32.03 15.65
C ALA A 295 20.17 33.54 15.93
N LEU A 296 18.91 33.96 16.14
CA LEU A 296 18.56 35.34 16.46
C LEU A 296 18.97 35.74 17.88
N PHE A 297 18.85 34.84 18.86
CA PHE A 297 19.40 35.08 20.20
C PHE A 297 20.93 35.13 20.21
N GLY A 298 21.60 34.27 19.44
CA GLY A 298 23.06 34.29 19.31
C GLY A 298 23.59 35.57 18.65
N ALA A 299 22.98 36.00 17.54
CA ALA A 299 23.32 37.26 16.87
C ALA A 299 22.97 38.49 17.71
N GLY A 300 21.85 38.45 18.44
CA GLY A 300 21.44 39.50 19.38
C GLY A 300 22.42 39.67 20.54
N LEU A 301 22.91 38.59 21.13
CA LEU A 301 23.91 38.63 22.21
C LEU A 301 25.29 39.10 21.72
N LEU A 302 25.68 38.75 20.49
CA LEU A 302 26.93 39.21 19.88
C LEU A 302 26.91 40.72 19.60
N LEU A 303 25.77 41.27 19.18
CA LEU A 303 25.55 42.72 19.02
C LEU A 303 25.55 43.49 20.35
N VAL A 304 25.04 42.90 21.44
CA VAL A 304 25.07 43.50 22.79
C VAL A 304 26.49 43.45 23.39
N GLY A 305 27.31 42.44 23.06
CA GLY A 305 28.72 42.37 23.48
C GLY A 305 29.62 43.44 22.85
N PHE A 306 29.38 43.82 21.60
CA PHE A 306 30.15 44.88 20.93
C PHE A 306 29.76 46.30 21.38
N THR A 307 28.50 46.52 21.77
CA THR A 307 28.06 47.84 22.27
C THR A 307 28.53 48.15 23.69
N THR A 308 28.81 47.14 24.52
CA THR A 308 29.31 47.32 25.89
C THR A 308 30.82 47.54 25.97
N THR A 309 31.61 47.05 25.01
CA THR A 309 33.07 47.26 24.95
C THR A 309 33.46 48.61 24.32
N TYR A 310 32.63 49.19 23.46
CA TYR A 310 32.91 50.49 22.83
C TYR A 310 32.73 51.69 23.77
N ARG A 311 32.07 51.53 24.92
CA ARG A 311 31.79 52.63 25.88
C ARG A 311 32.80 52.78 27.01
N ARG A 312 33.90 52.02 27.02
CA ARG A 312 34.89 52.01 28.14
C ARG A 312 36.32 52.36 27.74
N ARG A 313 36.49 53.28 26.78
CA ARG A 313 37.76 54.00 26.51
C ARG A 313 37.50 55.46 26.14
N SER A 314 37.04 56.25 27.12
CA SER A 314 37.25 57.70 27.13
C SER A 314 37.01 58.26 28.54
N SER A 315 38.03 58.13 29.39
CA SER A 315 38.30 59.01 30.54
C SER A 315 39.69 58.70 31.06
#